data_AF-A0A9P9P407-F1
#
_entry.id   AF-A0A9P9P407-F1
#
_cell.length_a   1.000
_cell.length_b   1.000
_cell.length_c   1.000
_cell.angle_alpha   90.00
_cell.angle_beta   90.00
_cell.angle_gamma   90.00
#
_symmetry.space_group_name_H-M   'P 1'
#
loop_
_entity.id
_entity.type
_entity.pdbx_description
1 polymer ?
#
loop_
_entity_poly.entity_id
_entity_poly.type
_entity_poly.pdbx_seq_one_letter_code
_entity_poly.pdbx_strand_id
1 'polypeptide(L)'
;MSTLRAPPPITVRPAPNACCLTATINHTKHNLPIDNLTHHLFSHFPDPIPDINDPNHWDIRANENRIQDLNPFCYAVKCFVSQYELGDPQPFEQVFKTYHDPNSTLEDIVVAVRAIQDMNSVPARVLQENTRECLGQIAIQDERVDVVEWCLQEDGGLRFEADFQITANKVTAERNPELYAVLDKYCFTSGAWNHHWRNPTANHYELD
;
A
#
# COMPACT_ATOMS: atom_id res chain seq x y z
N MET A 1 -20.70 40.73 39.95
CA MET A 1 -20.14 40.66 38.58
C MET A 1 -19.55 39.28 38.40
N SER A 2 -20.22 38.41 37.65
CA SER A 2 -19.75 37.05 37.37
C SER A 2 -18.73 37.14 36.24
N THR A 3 -17.46 36.81 36.50
CA THR A 3 -16.44 36.72 35.47
C THR A 3 -16.70 35.46 34.65
N LEU A 4 -17.34 35.64 33.49
CA LEU A 4 -17.44 34.62 32.46
C LEU A 4 -16.01 34.19 32.08
N ARG A 5 -15.56 33.05 32.61
CA ARG A 5 -14.36 32.39 32.11
C ARG A 5 -14.65 31.96 30.67
N ALA A 6 -13.78 32.37 29.76
CA ALA A 6 -13.80 31.85 28.39
C ALA A 6 -13.81 30.31 28.45
N PRO A 7 -14.57 29.63 27.58
CA PRO A 7 -14.49 28.19 27.48
C PRO A 7 -13.03 27.78 27.23
N PRO A 8 -12.55 26.67 27.80
CA PRO A 8 -11.22 26.19 27.51
C PRO A 8 -11.09 26.04 25.98
N PRO A 9 -9.92 26.38 25.40
CA PRO A 9 -9.71 26.18 23.98
C PRO A 9 -10.02 24.72 23.68
N ILE A 10 -10.86 24.48 22.67
CA ILE A 10 -11.08 23.14 22.14
C ILE A 10 -9.73 22.71 21.59
N THR A 11 -8.95 22.00 22.40
CA THR A 11 -7.80 21.27 21.91
C THR A 11 -8.37 20.10 21.13
N VAL A 12 -8.72 20.34 19.87
CA VAL A 12 -8.94 19.27 18.91
C VAL A 12 -7.62 18.52 18.88
N ARG A 13 -7.56 17.36 19.53
CA ARG A 13 -6.40 16.49 19.39
C ARG A 13 -6.26 16.24 17.89
N PRO A 14 -5.08 16.43 17.29
CA PRO A 14 -4.91 16.11 15.89
C PRO A 14 -5.36 14.67 15.65
N ALA A 15 -6.01 14.45 14.50
CA ALA A 15 -6.43 13.11 14.10
C ALA A 15 -5.24 12.12 14.26
N PRO A 16 -5.49 10.87 14.70
CA PRO A 16 -4.44 9.87 14.91
C PRO A 16 -3.47 9.70 13.73
N ASN A 17 -3.95 9.85 12.50
CA ASN A 17 -3.16 9.75 11.27
C ASN A 17 -2.52 11.06 10.79
N ALA A 18 -2.59 12.15 11.57
CA ALA A 18 -1.98 13.42 11.20
C ALA A 18 -0.47 13.29 10.99
N CYS A 19 0.19 12.42 11.79
CA CYS A 19 1.62 12.14 11.62
C CYS A 19 1.94 11.45 10.29
N CYS A 20 1.08 10.55 9.79
CA CYS A 20 1.22 9.93 8.47
C CYS A 20 1.11 10.97 7.35
N LEU A 21 0.14 11.89 7.46
CA LEU A 21 0.00 12.97 6.48
C LEU A 21 1.21 13.92 6.49
N THR A 22 1.71 14.29 7.68
CA THR A 22 2.93 15.11 7.79
C THR A 22 4.12 14.40 7.17
N ALA A 23 4.33 13.12 7.46
CA ALA A 23 5.41 12.32 6.88
C ALA A 23 5.31 12.25 5.35
N THR A 24 4.10 12.04 4.82
CA THR A 24 3.82 12.01 3.38
C THR A 24 4.16 13.35 2.71
N ILE A 25 3.67 14.46 3.26
CA ILE A 25 3.97 15.81 2.75
C ILE A 25 5.49 16.04 2.74
N ASN A 26 6.15 15.68 3.85
CA ASN A 26 7.58 15.86 4.03
C ASN A 26 8.40 15.06 3.00
N HIS A 27 8.01 13.81 2.74
CA HIS A 27 8.65 13.00 1.72
C HIS A 27 8.39 13.56 0.31
N THR A 28 7.12 13.76 -0.07
CA THR A 28 6.74 14.18 -1.43
C THR A 28 7.25 15.58 -1.79
N LYS A 29 7.21 16.54 -0.85
CA LYS A 29 7.55 17.94 -1.14
C LYS A 29 8.98 18.33 -0.79
N HIS A 30 9.60 17.64 0.17
CA HIS A 30 10.91 18.00 0.68
C HIS A 30 11.96 16.91 0.43
N ASN A 31 11.59 15.86 -0.31
CA ASN A 31 12.45 14.74 -0.68
C ASN A 31 13.17 14.12 0.54
N LEU A 32 12.45 14.07 1.67
CA LEU A 32 12.98 13.54 2.92
C LEU A 32 13.07 12.01 2.88
N PRO A 33 13.98 11.39 3.66
CA PRO A 33 14.25 9.96 3.59
C PRO A 33 12.99 9.10 3.76
N ILE A 34 12.92 8.00 3.00
CA ILE A 34 11.80 7.05 3.01
C ILE A 34 11.59 6.43 4.39
N ASP A 35 12.65 6.24 5.18
CA ASP A 35 12.58 5.60 6.51
C ASP A 35 11.54 6.23 7.43
N ASN A 36 11.50 7.57 7.45
CA ASN A 36 10.55 8.31 8.28
C ASN A 36 9.12 8.18 7.77
N LEU A 37 8.94 8.10 6.45
CA LEU A 37 7.64 7.85 5.84
C LEU A 37 7.16 6.44 6.17
N THR A 38 7.97 5.42 5.90
CA THR A 38 7.63 4.01 6.10
C THR A 38 7.29 3.73 7.55
N HIS A 39 8.08 4.23 8.50
CA HIS A 39 7.78 4.07 9.93
C HIS A 39 6.39 4.62 10.30
N HIS A 40 6.08 5.84 9.88
CA HIS A 40 4.78 6.44 10.19
C HIS A 40 3.62 5.73 9.52
N LEU A 41 3.76 5.28 8.26
CA LEU A 41 2.71 4.55 7.56
C LEU A 41 2.46 3.16 8.15
N PHE A 42 3.49 2.47 8.63
CA PHE A 42 3.30 1.12 9.19
C PHE A 42 2.92 1.13 10.67
N SER A 43 3.40 2.12 11.44
CA SER A 43 3.18 2.15 12.88
C SER A 43 1.94 2.95 13.29
N HIS A 44 1.57 4.00 12.54
CA HIS A 44 0.57 4.98 12.97
C HIS A 44 -0.60 5.18 12.01
N PHE A 45 -0.63 4.45 10.89
CA PHE A 45 -1.78 4.49 10.01
C PHE A 45 -2.94 3.74 10.70
N PRO A 46 -4.08 4.41 10.92
CA PRO A 46 -5.14 3.86 11.74
C PRO A 46 -5.84 2.75 10.96
N ASP A 47 -5.80 1.55 11.52
CA ASP A 47 -6.74 0.50 11.20
C ASP A 47 -7.18 -0.19 12.50
N PRO A 48 -8.47 -0.51 12.68
CA PRO A 48 -9.61 -0.22 11.79
C PRO A 48 -9.94 1.27 11.66
N ILE A 49 -10.52 1.67 10.51
CA ILE A 49 -11.16 3.00 10.36
C ILE A 49 -12.13 3.17 11.54
N PRO A 50 -12.01 4.26 12.33
CA PRO A 50 -12.84 4.43 13.51
C PRO A 50 -14.32 4.47 13.15
N ASP A 51 -15.15 4.07 14.13
CA ASP A 51 -16.60 4.14 14.05
C ASP A 51 -17.06 5.52 13.52
N ILE A 52 -18.15 5.57 12.76
CA ILE A 52 -18.71 6.84 12.24
C ILE A 52 -19.07 7.82 13.36
N ASN A 53 -19.27 7.31 14.58
CA ASN A 53 -19.52 8.07 15.79
C ASN A 53 -18.23 8.56 16.48
N ASP A 54 -17.03 8.17 16.01
CA ASP A 54 -15.77 8.75 16.48
C ASP A 54 -15.72 10.24 16.07
N PRO A 55 -15.45 11.16 17.01
CA PRO A 55 -15.39 12.59 16.71
C PRO A 55 -14.33 12.95 15.65
N ASN A 56 -13.35 12.10 15.40
CA ASN A 56 -12.29 12.29 14.40
C ASN A 56 -12.53 11.52 13.09
N HIS A 57 -13.64 10.80 12.93
CA HIS A 57 -13.91 9.94 11.76
C HIS A 57 -13.68 10.67 10.42
N TRP A 58 -14.26 11.86 10.28
CA TRP A 58 -14.15 12.65 9.05
C TRP A 58 -12.75 13.21 8.81
N ASP A 59 -12.05 13.63 9.87
CA ASP A 59 -10.67 14.13 9.76
C ASP A 59 -9.70 13.01 9.36
N ILE A 60 -9.91 11.80 9.89
CA ILE A 60 -9.12 10.62 9.53
C ILE A 60 -9.32 10.28 8.05
N ARG A 61 -10.58 10.19 7.58
CA ARG A 61 -10.87 9.95 6.15
C ARG A 61 -10.32 11.05 5.24
N ALA A 62 -10.43 12.31 5.65
CA ALA A 62 -9.89 13.42 4.88
C ALA A 62 -8.36 13.34 4.75
N ASN A 63 -7.65 12.98 5.83
CA ASN A 63 -6.21 12.78 5.81
C ASN A 63 -5.81 11.57 4.96
N GLU A 64 -6.56 10.46 5.02
CA GLU A 64 -6.32 9.29 4.17
C GLU A 64 -6.40 9.65 2.69
N ASN A 65 -7.48 10.31 2.25
CA ASN A 65 -7.63 10.72 0.85
C ASN A 65 -6.46 11.60 0.41
N ARG A 66 -6.05 12.55 1.27
CA ARG A 66 -4.90 13.42 0.98
C ARG A 66 -3.58 12.66 0.89
N ILE A 67 -3.36 11.67 1.74
CA ILE A 67 -2.15 10.82 1.69
C ILE A 67 -2.10 10.08 0.35
N GLN A 68 -3.24 9.52 -0.08
CA GLN A 68 -3.35 8.79 -1.36
C GLN A 68 -3.08 9.70 -2.56
N ASP A 69 -3.66 10.90 -2.56
CA ASP A 69 -3.47 11.88 -3.64
C ASP A 69 -2.03 12.39 -3.74
N LEU A 70 -1.32 12.46 -2.60
CA LEU A 70 0.03 13.02 -2.53
C LEU A 70 1.12 12.01 -2.91
N ASN A 71 0.94 10.75 -2.55
CA ASN A 71 1.93 9.73 -2.81
C ASN A 71 1.27 8.36 -3.00
N PRO A 72 1.26 7.83 -4.23
CA PRO A 72 0.76 6.50 -4.54
C PRO A 72 1.36 5.35 -3.70
N PHE A 73 2.62 5.46 -3.28
CA PHE A 73 3.25 4.52 -2.35
C PHE A 73 2.49 4.43 -1.02
N CYS A 74 2.01 5.56 -0.51
CA CYS A 74 1.31 5.60 0.76
C CYS A 74 -0.07 4.93 0.69
N TYR A 75 -0.71 4.95 -0.49
CA TYR A 75 -1.95 4.20 -0.70
C TYR A 75 -1.70 2.69 -0.71
N ALA A 76 -0.64 2.23 -1.40
CA ALA A 76 -0.29 0.81 -1.43
C ALA A 76 0.02 0.27 -0.02
N VAL A 77 0.80 1.02 0.77
CA VAL A 77 1.06 0.68 2.18
C VAL A 77 -0.22 0.70 3.01
N LYS A 78 -1.11 1.68 2.83
CA LYS A 78 -2.42 1.70 3.51
C LYS A 78 -3.20 0.40 3.24
N CYS A 79 -3.37 0.05 1.98
CA CYS A 79 -4.13 -1.14 1.59
C CYS A 79 -3.54 -2.38 2.26
N PHE A 80 -2.21 -2.48 2.31
CA PHE A 80 -1.50 -3.55 2.99
C PHE A 80 -1.76 -3.59 4.51
N VAL A 81 -1.58 -2.48 5.24
CA VAL A 81 -1.75 -2.46 6.70
C VAL A 81 -3.21 -2.63 7.13
N SER A 82 -4.17 -2.26 6.28
CA SER A 82 -5.60 -2.41 6.57
C SER A 82 -6.16 -3.82 6.39
N GLN A 83 -5.39 -4.73 5.78
CA GLN A 83 -5.85 -6.10 5.54
C GLN A 83 -5.52 -7.06 6.68
N TYR A 84 -4.57 -6.69 7.54
CA TYR A 84 -4.02 -7.58 8.56
C TYR A 84 -3.78 -6.83 9.86
N GLU A 85 -4.14 -7.43 10.99
CA GLU A 85 -3.59 -7.01 12.27
C GLU A 85 -2.10 -7.40 12.31
N LEU A 86 -1.27 -6.51 11.79
CA LEU A 86 0.18 -6.64 11.82
C LEU A 86 0.63 -6.41 13.26
N GLY A 87 0.89 -7.49 14.00
CA GLY A 87 1.35 -7.39 15.40
C GLY A 87 2.63 -6.54 15.50
N ASP A 88 3.67 -6.90 14.74
CA ASP A 88 4.90 -6.12 14.60
C ASP A 88 5.08 -5.69 13.13
N PRO A 89 5.02 -4.37 12.83
CA PRO A 89 5.23 -3.88 11.47
C PRO A 89 6.68 -3.96 10.97
N GLN A 90 7.68 -4.15 11.84
CA GLN A 90 9.09 -3.98 11.50
C GLN A 90 9.57 -4.80 10.28
N PRO A 91 9.18 -6.08 10.12
CA PRO A 91 9.59 -6.86 8.95
C PRO A 91 9.09 -6.27 7.62
N PHE A 92 7.89 -5.69 7.60
CA PHE A 92 7.37 -5.03 6.41
C PHE A 92 8.05 -3.69 6.18
N GLU A 93 8.26 -2.89 7.24
CA GLU A 93 9.04 -1.66 7.13
C GLU A 93 10.40 -1.91 6.50
N GLN A 94 11.08 -2.99 6.89
CA GLN A 94 12.39 -3.35 6.35
C GLN A 94 12.34 -3.66 4.85
N VAL A 95 11.29 -4.36 4.38
CA VAL A 95 11.11 -4.63 2.94
C VAL A 95 11.01 -3.33 2.16
N PHE A 96 10.16 -2.38 2.58
CA PHE A 96 9.96 -1.15 1.84
C PHE A 96 11.15 -0.18 1.96
N LYS A 97 11.85 -0.16 3.10
CA LYS A 97 13.12 0.55 3.22
C LYS A 97 14.16 0.00 2.25
N THR A 98 14.28 -1.33 2.16
CA THR A 98 15.19 -2.01 1.23
C THR A 98 14.83 -1.68 -0.22
N TYR A 99 13.55 -1.75 -0.61
CA TYR A 99 13.08 -1.42 -1.96
C TYR A 99 13.45 0.02 -2.40
N HIS A 100 13.35 0.99 -1.49
CA HIS A 100 13.63 2.39 -1.76
C HIS A 100 15.11 2.81 -1.54
N ASP A 101 15.98 1.91 -1.07
CA ASP A 101 17.42 2.18 -1.00
C ASP A 101 18.01 2.17 -2.44
N PRO A 102 18.64 3.26 -2.90
CA PRO A 102 19.21 3.33 -4.24
C PRO A 102 20.35 2.31 -4.49
N ASN A 103 20.90 1.71 -3.44
CA ASN A 103 21.96 0.69 -3.55
C ASN A 103 21.42 -0.74 -3.45
N SER A 104 20.13 -0.92 -3.15
CA SER A 104 19.53 -2.24 -3.02
C SER A 104 19.35 -2.90 -4.38
N THR A 105 19.70 -4.18 -4.46
CA THR A 105 19.42 -5.03 -5.60
C THR A 105 18.05 -5.69 -5.47
N LEU A 106 17.57 -6.34 -6.54
CA LEU A 106 16.40 -7.21 -6.48
C LEU A 106 16.58 -8.35 -5.47
N GLU A 107 17.79 -8.92 -5.38
CA GLU A 107 18.07 -10.04 -4.47
C GLU A 107 17.89 -9.61 -3.00
N ASP A 108 18.34 -8.41 -2.64
CA ASP A 108 18.16 -7.85 -1.30
C ASP A 108 16.67 -7.72 -0.94
N ILE A 109 15.85 -7.26 -1.88
CA ILE A 109 14.39 -7.15 -1.71
C ILE A 109 13.77 -8.54 -1.52
N VAL A 110 14.16 -9.52 -2.34
CA VAL A 110 13.70 -10.91 -2.24
C VAL A 110 14.05 -11.51 -0.88
N VAL A 111 15.28 -11.28 -0.41
CA VAL A 111 15.74 -11.75 0.90
C VAL A 111 14.92 -11.10 2.02
N ALA A 112 14.68 -9.79 1.95
CA ALA A 112 13.86 -9.07 2.93
C ALA A 112 12.42 -9.62 2.99
N VAL A 113 11.80 -9.88 1.83
CA VAL A 113 10.45 -10.46 1.77
C VAL A 113 10.46 -11.88 2.35
N ARG A 114 11.40 -12.74 1.96
CA ARG A 114 11.51 -14.11 2.48
C ARG A 114 11.80 -14.19 3.98
N ALA A 115 12.31 -13.12 4.59
CA ALA A 115 12.55 -13.05 6.02
C ALA A 115 11.25 -12.87 6.84
N ILE A 116 10.14 -12.44 6.24
CA ILE A 116 8.85 -12.32 6.91
C ILE A 116 8.42 -13.70 7.45
N GLN A 117 8.14 -13.74 8.75
CA GLN A 117 7.69 -14.94 9.47
C GLN A 117 6.19 -14.91 9.75
N ASP A 118 5.65 -16.00 10.27
CA ASP A 118 4.26 -16.06 10.75
C ASP A 118 4.04 -14.94 11.78
N MET A 119 2.93 -14.22 11.66
CA MET A 119 2.54 -13.19 12.61
C MET A 119 1.11 -13.39 13.05
N ASN A 120 0.90 -13.39 14.36
CA ASN A 120 -0.40 -13.69 14.95
C ASN A 120 -0.96 -15.00 14.39
N SER A 121 -2.10 -14.92 13.69
CA SER A 121 -2.81 -16.03 13.05
C SER A 121 -2.63 -16.08 11.53
N VAL A 122 -1.75 -15.25 10.95
CA VAL A 122 -1.53 -15.17 9.50
C VAL A 122 -0.23 -15.89 9.12
N PRO A 123 -0.28 -16.90 8.22
CA PRO A 123 0.93 -17.58 7.75
C PRO A 123 1.89 -16.67 7.00
N ALA A 124 3.20 -16.87 7.17
CA ALA A 124 4.29 -16.15 6.52
C ALA A 124 4.11 -16.09 5.01
N ARG A 125 3.71 -17.21 4.40
CA ARG A 125 3.46 -17.29 2.96
C ARG A 125 2.45 -16.24 2.50
N VAL A 126 1.34 -16.10 3.23
CA VAL A 126 0.29 -15.13 2.90
C VAL A 126 0.84 -13.70 3.03
N LEU A 127 1.54 -13.41 4.13
CA LEU A 127 2.16 -12.10 4.35
C LEU A 127 3.19 -11.76 3.27
N GLN A 128 4.00 -12.72 2.84
CA GLN A 128 4.98 -12.58 1.77
C GLN A 128 4.32 -12.32 0.41
N GLU A 129 3.25 -13.06 0.08
CA GLU A 129 2.46 -12.89 -1.14
C GLU A 129 1.86 -11.48 -1.20
N ASN A 130 1.20 -11.02 -0.13
CA ASN A 130 0.62 -9.67 -0.07
C ASN A 130 1.69 -8.56 -0.13
N THR A 131 2.83 -8.78 0.51
CA THR A 131 3.94 -7.82 0.47
C THR A 131 4.44 -7.67 -0.97
N ARG A 132 4.55 -8.80 -1.70
CA ARG A 132 4.93 -8.84 -3.10
C ARG A 132 3.89 -8.19 -4.01
N GLU A 133 2.60 -8.35 -3.74
CA GLU A 133 1.52 -7.66 -4.48
C GLU A 133 1.62 -6.14 -4.32
N CYS A 134 1.83 -5.66 -3.08
CA CYS A 134 2.03 -4.26 -2.79
C CYS A 134 3.27 -3.70 -3.52
N LEU A 135 4.40 -4.40 -3.45
CA LEU A 135 5.61 -4.04 -4.20
C LEU A 135 5.37 -4.00 -5.71
N GLY A 136 4.57 -4.92 -6.27
CA GLY A 136 4.22 -4.89 -7.69
C GLY A 136 3.49 -3.62 -8.10
N GLN A 137 2.53 -3.15 -7.30
CA GLN A 137 1.81 -1.89 -7.57
C GLN A 137 2.76 -0.68 -7.56
N ILE A 138 3.65 -0.63 -6.57
CA ILE A 138 4.63 0.46 -6.42
C ILE A 138 5.63 0.41 -7.58
N ALA A 139 6.15 -0.76 -7.92
CA ALA A 139 7.17 -0.94 -8.94
C ALA A 139 6.70 -0.56 -10.35
N ILE A 140 5.41 -0.70 -10.68
CA ILE A 140 4.87 -0.18 -11.94
C ILE A 140 4.93 1.34 -11.99
N GLN A 141 4.60 2.01 -10.88
CA GLN A 141 4.58 3.47 -10.80
C GLN A 141 5.99 4.06 -10.83
N ASP A 142 6.93 3.38 -10.16
CA ASP A 142 8.36 3.73 -10.14
C ASP A 142 9.11 3.26 -11.40
N GLU A 143 8.44 2.54 -12.29
CA GLU A 143 9.00 1.95 -13.51
C GLU A 143 10.20 1.00 -13.23
N ARG A 144 10.21 0.32 -12.07
CA ARG A 144 11.21 -0.68 -11.65
C ARG A 144 10.94 -2.04 -12.30
N VAL A 145 11.38 -2.20 -13.54
CA VAL A 145 11.11 -3.38 -14.39
C VAL A 145 11.53 -4.70 -13.73
N ASP A 146 12.69 -4.74 -13.08
CA ASP A 146 13.24 -5.91 -12.39
C ASP A 146 12.30 -6.43 -11.29
N VAL A 147 11.79 -5.51 -10.48
CA VAL A 147 10.85 -5.82 -9.39
C VAL A 147 9.47 -6.18 -9.95
N VAL A 148 8.99 -5.48 -10.98
CA VAL A 148 7.73 -5.85 -11.65
C VAL A 148 7.82 -7.26 -12.22
N GLU A 149 8.88 -7.57 -12.96
CA GLU A 149 9.07 -8.91 -13.52
C GLU A 149 9.16 -9.96 -12.42
N TRP A 150 9.94 -9.72 -11.37
CA TRP A 150 9.97 -10.63 -10.22
C TRP A 150 8.60 -10.79 -9.56
N CYS A 151 7.84 -9.72 -9.34
CA CYS A 151 6.49 -9.79 -8.79
C CYS A 151 5.52 -10.59 -9.69
N LEU A 152 5.84 -10.75 -10.98
CA LEU A 152 5.03 -11.52 -11.93
C LEU A 152 5.58 -12.94 -12.20
N GLN A 153 6.86 -13.21 -11.92
CA GLN A 153 7.52 -14.50 -12.13
C GLN A 153 7.31 -15.49 -10.97
N GLU A 154 6.76 -16.67 -11.25
CA GLU A 154 6.63 -17.87 -10.38
C GLU A 154 5.48 -17.96 -9.35
N ASP A 155 4.82 -19.13 -9.46
CA ASP A 155 3.95 -19.88 -8.56
C ASP A 155 2.83 -19.12 -7.83
N GLY A 156 1.67 -19.03 -8.48
CA GLY A 156 0.39 -18.93 -7.77
C GLY A 156 -0.65 -17.99 -8.35
N GLY A 157 -0.30 -17.16 -9.34
CA GLY A 157 -1.24 -16.15 -9.84
C GLY A 157 -1.56 -15.14 -8.74
N LEU A 158 -0.57 -14.33 -8.36
CA LEU A 158 -0.79 -13.21 -7.45
C LEU A 158 -1.99 -12.40 -7.94
N ARG A 159 -2.93 -12.16 -7.03
CA ARG A 159 -4.21 -11.56 -7.35
C ARG A 159 -4.06 -10.06 -7.24
N PHE A 160 -3.57 -9.47 -8.32
CA PHE A 160 -3.51 -8.03 -8.39
C PHE A 160 -4.92 -7.43 -8.47
N GLU A 161 -5.16 -6.40 -7.65
CA GLU A 161 -6.40 -5.62 -7.60
C GLU A 161 -6.65 -4.78 -8.88
N ALA A 162 -7.86 -4.25 -9.02
CA ALA A 162 -8.30 -3.52 -10.23
C ALA A 162 -7.41 -2.30 -10.49
N ASP A 163 -6.94 -1.69 -9.41
CA ASP A 163 -6.06 -0.53 -9.44
C ASP A 163 -4.68 -0.87 -10.04
N PHE A 164 -4.19 -2.11 -9.86
CA PHE A 164 -2.99 -2.57 -10.54
C PHE A 164 -3.22 -2.62 -12.06
N GLN A 165 -4.37 -3.11 -12.51
CA GLN A 165 -4.72 -3.11 -13.95
C GLN A 165 -4.77 -1.71 -14.53
N ILE A 166 -5.46 -0.81 -13.83
CA ILE A 166 -5.60 0.59 -14.26
C ILE A 166 -4.22 1.23 -14.38
N THR A 167 -3.29 0.89 -13.49
CA THR A 167 -1.92 1.40 -13.53
C THR A 167 -1.10 0.74 -14.65
N ALA A 168 -1.16 -0.57 -14.79
CA ALA A 168 -0.48 -1.33 -15.85
C ALA A 168 -0.92 -0.89 -17.26
N ASN A 169 -2.22 -0.65 -17.48
CA ASN A 169 -2.77 -0.21 -18.76
C ASN A 169 -2.32 1.20 -19.18
N LYS A 170 -1.80 2.00 -18.25
CA LYS A 170 -1.21 3.32 -18.57
C LYS A 170 0.20 3.21 -19.13
N VAL A 171 0.86 2.05 -18.99
CA VAL A 171 2.17 1.78 -19.56
C VAL A 171 1.99 1.46 -21.04
N THR A 172 2.66 2.21 -21.91
CA THR A 172 2.62 2.00 -23.36
C THR A 172 3.98 1.61 -23.89
N ALA A 173 4.01 0.82 -24.98
CA ALA A 173 5.24 0.42 -25.66
C ALA A 173 6.10 1.63 -26.10
N GLU A 174 5.46 2.75 -26.40
CA GLU A 174 6.13 3.98 -26.83
C GLU A 174 6.81 4.73 -25.67
N ARG A 175 6.19 4.73 -24.48
CA ARG A 175 6.72 5.44 -23.31
C ARG A 175 7.76 4.62 -22.55
N ASN A 176 7.48 3.34 -22.32
CA ASN A 176 8.35 2.45 -21.57
C ASN A 176 8.30 1.04 -22.19
N PRO A 177 9.09 0.79 -23.25
CA PRO A 177 9.05 -0.46 -24.01
C PRO A 177 9.44 -1.68 -23.18
N GLU A 178 10.34 -1.51 -22.21
CA GLU A 178 10.85 -2.60 -21.39
C GLU A 178 9.81 -3.07 -20.38
N LEU A 179 9.22 -2.15 -19.63
CA LEU A 179 8.12 -2.45 -18.71
C LEU A 179 6.90 -2.98 -19.47
N TYR A 180 6.59 -2.39 -20.63
CA TYR A 180 5.51 -2.88 -21.48
C TYR A 180 5.74 -4.33 -21.91
N ALA A 181 6.95 -4.70 -22.32
CA ALA A 181 7.25 -6.08 -22.72
C ALA A 181 7.07 -7.09 -21.56
N VAL A 182 7.45 -6.71 -20.34
CA VAL A 182 7.20 -7.53 -19.13
C VAL A 182 5.69 -7.67 -18.89
N LEU A 183 4.95 -6.56 -18.88
CA LEU A 183 3.50 -6.58 -18.67
C LEU A 183 2.78 -7.35 -19.80
N ASP A 184 3.22 -7.24 -21.05
CA ASP A 184 2.66 -8.00 -22.16
C ASP A 184 2.88 -9.51 -22.00
N LYS A 185 4.11 -9.90 -21.62
CA LYS A 185 4.49 -11.29 -21.38
C LYS A 185 3.70 -11.96 -20.26
N TYR A 186 3.50 -11.30 -19.13
CA TYR A 186 2.90 -11.93 -17.95
C TYR A 186 1.44 -11.53 -17.72
N CYS A 187 1.07 -10.30 -18.05
CA CYS A 187 -0.27 -9.78 -17.85
C CYS A 187 -1.10 -9.92 -19.14
N PHE A 188 -0.79 -9.22 -20.22
CA PHE A 188 -1.76 -9.07 -21.32
C PHE A 188 -2.00 -10.34 -22.16
N THR A 189 -1.05 -11.27 -22.21
CA THR A 189 -1.12 -12.48 -23.06
C THR A 189 -1.44 -13.79 -22.35
N SER A 190 -1.31 -13.87 -21.02
CA SER A 190 -1.30 -15.16 -20.30
C SER A 190 -2.68 -15.77 -20.01
N GLY A 191 -3.79 -15.09 -20.35
CA GLY A 191 -5.15 -15.56 -20.00
C GLY A 191 -5.45 -15.60 -18.49
N ALA A 192 -4.46 -15.34 -17.63
CA ALA A 192 -4.59 -15.31 -16.17
C ALA A 192 -5.55 -14.20 -15.67
N TRP A 193 -5.74 -13.15 -16.47
CA TRP A 193 -6.74 -12.11 -16.22
C TRP A 193 -8.18 -12.64 -16.18
N ASN A 194 -8.49 -13.67 -16.97
CA ASN A 194 -9.87 -14.16 -17.12
C ASN A 194 -10.35 -15.06 -15.96
N HIS A 195 -9.44 -15.53 -15.09
CA HIS A 195 -9.78 -16.48 -14.03
C HIS A 195 -9.85 -15.87 -12.62
N HIS A 196 -9.21 -14.73 -12.38
CA HIS A 196 -9.12 -14.14 -11.03
C HIS A 196 -10.10 -12.99 -10.76
N TRP A 197 -10.87 -12.57 -11.78
CA TRP A 197 -11.83 -11.48 -11.72
C TRP A 197 -13.30 -11.90 -11.83
N ARG A 198 -13.66 -13.18 -11.57
CA ARG A 198 -15.08 -13.56 -11.45
C ARG A 198 -15.68 -12.90 -10.20
N ASN A 199 -16.14 -11.65 -10.38
CA ASN A 199 -17.14 -10.85 -9.69
C ASN A 199 -17.18 -10.91 -8.14
N PRO A 200 -16.91 -9.78 -7.45
CA PRO A 200 -17.38 -9.56 -6.07
C PRO A 200 -18.93 -9.56 -5.96
N THR A 201 -19.64 -9.53 -7.09
CA THR A 201 -21.11 -9.49 -7.17
C THR A 201 -21.79 -10.82 -7.53
N ALA A 202 -21.05 -11.93 -7.60
CA ALA A 202 -21.62 -13.23 -7.97
C ALA A 202 -22.52 -13.90 -6.89
N ASN A 203 -22.84 -13.21 -5.79
CA ASN A 203 -23.79 -13.69 -4.77
C ASN A 203 -25.07 -12.82 -4.66
N HIS A 204 -25.46 -12.12 -5.71
CA HIS A 204 -26.84 -11.66 -5.85
C HIS A 204 -27.49 -12.27 -7.09
N TYR A 205 -28.56 -13.02 -6.80
CA TYR A 205 -29.48 -13.72 -7.70
C TYR A 205 -29.03 -15.09 -8.22
N GLU A 206 -29.19 -16.11 -7.39
CA GLU A 206 -30.00 -17.24 -7.84
C GLU A 206 -31.30 -17.21 -7.02
N LEU A 207 -32.34 -16.78 -7.72
CA LEU A 207 -33.72 -17.10 -7.40
C LEU A 207 -33.87 -18.62 -7.57
N ASP A 208 -34.24 -19.28 -6.49
CA ASP A 208 -35.31 -20.28 -6.44
C ASP A 208 -35.94 -20.28 -5.03
#